data_AF-A0A1V1PAR1-F1
#
_entry.id   AF-A0A1V1PAR1-F1
#
_cell.length_a   1.000
_cell.length_b   1.000
_cell.length_c   1.000
_cell.angle_alpha   90.00
_cell.angle_beta   90.00
_cell.angle_gamma   90.00
#
_symmetry.space_group_name_H-M   'P 1'
#
loop_
_entity.id
_entity.type
_entity.pdbx_description
1 polymer ?
#
loop_
_entity_poly.entity_id
_entity_poly.type
_entity_poly.pdbx_seq_one_letter_code
_entity_poly.pdbx_strand_id
1 'polypeptide(L)'
;MNYLSFFNIKGILITLTSILCITFLCCENLYATKQDYDQFKSHLEFLSYTCTMKNEKNMYCKTSAIDPNFSLKKQSGGYLIQAFYTGSEKAKKERTAFLNFVNKCNTIAIATRYYIDKDTDLAMEVWFSGGYDKKAFANVLKQFNSDYIRIKTKYKEDFSYYLK
;
A
#
# COMPACT_ATOMS: atom_id res chain seq x y z
N MET A 1 -30.53 -56.86 7.28
CA MET A 1 -30.92 -55.77 8.20
C MET A 1 -29.68 -54.88 8.40
N ASN A 2 -29.86 -53.57 8.25
CA ASN A 2 -28.88 -52.58 7.77
C ASN A 2 -27.69 -52.29 8.70
N TYR A 3 -26.47 -52.36 8.18
CA TYR A 3 -25.25 -51.77 8.77
C TYR A 3 -24.48 -50.97 7.71
N LEU A 4 -25.14 -49.97 7.12
CA LEU A 4 -24.51 -48.96 6.27
C LEU A 4 -25.09 -47.59 6.64
N SER A 5 -24.55 -46.94 7.67
CA SER A 5 -24.80 -45.50 7.90
C SER A 5 -23.82 -44.78 8.84
N PHE A 6 -22.96 -45.48 9.60
CA PHE A 6 -22.14 -44.82 10.63
C PHE A 6 -20.83 -44.19 10.15
N PHE A 7 -20.36 -44.48 8.93
CA PHE A 7 -19.06 -43.99 8.45
C PHE A 7 -19.08 -42.59 7.79
N ASN A 8 -20.25 -42.00 7.53
CA ASN A 8 -20.36 -40.75 6.76
C ASN A 8 -20.59 -39.50 7.64
N ILE A 9 -20.95 -39.65 8.92
CA ILE A 9 -21.31 -38.50 9.78
C ILE A 9 -20.07 -37.79 10.34
N LYS A 10 -18.99 -38.53 10.66
CA LYS A 10 -17.75 -37.94 11.20
C LYS A 10 -16.98 -37.09 10.18
N GLY A 11 -16.98 -37.50 8.91
CA GLY A 11 -16.35 -36.72 7.82
C GLY A 11 -17.09 -35.41 7.53
N ILE A 12 -18.42 -35.43 7.57
CA ILE A 12 -19.28 -34.25 7.37
C ILE A 12 -19.16 -33.25 8.54
N LEU A 13 -19.02 -33.74 9.77
CA LEU A 13 -18.88 -32.88 10.95
C LEU A 13 -17.53 -32.12 10.97
N ILE A 14 -16.45 -32.75 10.50
CA ILE A 14 -15.11 -32.15 10.39
C ILE A 14 -15.06 -31.11 9.27
N THR A 15 -15.71 -31.36 8.13
CA THR A 15 -15.80 -30.37 7.04
C THR A 15 -16.69 -29.18 7.39
N LEU A 16 -17.81 -29.39 8.10
CA LEU A 16 -18.66 -28.29 8.59
C LEU A 16 -17.95 -27.40 9.62
N THR A 17 -17.21 -27.97 10.56
CA THR A 17 -16.45 -27.18 11.55
C THR A 17 -15.28 -26.41 10.94
N SER A 18 -14.58 -27.00 9.97
CA SER A 18 -13.49 -26.30 9.25
C SER A 18 -14.02 -25.20 8.33
N ILE A 19 -15.15 -25.40 7.64
CA ILE A 19 -15.81 -24.35 6.85
C ILE A 19 -16.28 -23.20 7.76
N LEU A 20 -16.89 -23.50 8.92
CA LEU A 20 -17.34 -22.49 9.87
C LEU A 20 -16.16 -21.69 10.45
N CYS A 21 -15.01 -22.33 10.69
CA CYS A 21 -13.81 -21.66 11.20
C CYS A 21 -13.17 -20.74 10.14
N ILE A 22 -13.13 -21.18 8.88
CA ILE A 22 -12.62 -20.37 7.75
C ILE A 22 -13.53 -19.15 7.50
N THR A 23 -14.85 -19.31 7.56
CA THR A 23 -15.78 -18.18 7.38
C THR A 23 -15.68 -17.16 8.52
N PHE A 24 -15.50 -17.61 9.77
CA PHE A 24 -15.30 -16.73 10.92
C PHE A 24 -14.00 -15.92 10.81
N LEU A 25 -12.88 -16.58 10.50
CA LEU A 25 -11.57 -15.93 10.32
C LEU A 25 -11.56 -14.90 9.18
N CYS A 26 -12.27 -15.17 8.08
CA CYS A 26 -12.41 -14.22 6.98
C CYS A 26 -13.19 -12.98 7.39
N CYS A 27 -14.26 -13.12 8.18
CA CYS A 27 -15.11 -12.01 8.59
C CYS A 27 -14.41 -11.08 9.59
N GLU A 28 -13.70 -11.65 10.59
CA GLU A 28 -12.92 -10.86 11.55
C GLU A 28 -11.81 -10.05 10.88
N ASN A 29 -11.10 -10.66 9.92
CA ASN A 29 -10.04 -9.98 9.19
C ASN A 29 -10.58 -8.85 8.32
N LEU A 30 -11.75 -9.02 7.71
CA LEU A 30 -12.41 -7.97 6.93
C LEU A 30 -12.89 -6.81 7.82
N TYR A 31 -13.48 -7.13 8.97
CA TYR A 31 -13.96 -6.13 9.93
C TYR A 31 -12.82 -5.30 10.52
N ALA A 32 -11.75 -5.95 10.98
CA ALA A 32 -10.55 -5.27 11.47
C ALA A 32 -9.92 -4.37 10.39
N THR A 33 -9.90 -4.84 9.13
CA THR A 33 -9.42 -4.04 8.00
C THR A 33 -10.26 -2.79 7.78
N LYS A 34 -11.59 -2.90 7.85
CA LYS A 34 -12.50 -1.76 7.70
C LYS A 34 -12.27 -0.73 8.82
N GLN A 35 -12.16 -1.20 10.06
CA GLN A 35 -11.89 -0.34 11.21
C GLN A 35 -10.55 0.40 11.06
N ASP A 36 -9.50 -0.29 10.61
CA ASP A 36 -8.21 0.33 10.33
C ASP A 36 -8.32 1.44 9.28
N TYR A 37 -9.02 1.20 8.16
CA TYR A 37 -9.21 2.22 7.10
C TYR A 37 -9.97 3.45 7.59
N ASP A 38 -11.01 3.27 8.41
CA ASP A 38 -11.76 4.38 9.00
C ASP A 38 -10.82 5.24 9.87
N GLN A 39 -9.92 4.62 10.65
CA GLN A 39 -8.93 5.32 11.47
C GLN A 39 -7.82 6.00 10.66
N PHE A 40 -7.25 5.33 9.64
CA PHE A 40 -6.30 5.94 8.72
C PHE A 40 -6.91 7.16 8.04
N LYS A 41 -8.15 7.05 7.55
CA LYS A 41 -8.87 8.12 6.89
C LYS A 41 -9.02 9.33 7.80
N SER A 42 -9.53 9.16 9.02
CA SER A 42 -9.68 10.28 9.97
C SER A 42 -8.35 10.97 10.30
N HIS A 43 -7.26 10.20 10.44
CA HIS A 43 -5.92 10.76 10.66
C HIS A 43 -5.47 11.59 9.45
N LEU A 44 -5.62 11.04 8.24
CA LEU A 44 -5.19 11.70 7.00
C LEU A 44 -6.03 12.94 6.69
N GLU A 45 -7.34 12.91 6.95
CA GLU A 45 -8.22 14.08 6.81
C GLU A 45 -7.84 15.20 7.77
N PHE A 46 -7.44 14.87 9.01
CA PHE A 46 -6.85 15.86 9.92
C PHE A 46 -5.57 16.50 9.36
N LEU A 47 -4.79 15.74 8.58
CA LEU A 47 -3.60 16.22 7.87
C LEU A 47 -3.92 16.83 6.49
N SER A 48 -5.18 17.21 6.22
CA SER A 48 -5.62 17.83 4.97
C SER A 48 -5.47 16.95 3.73
N TYR A 49 -5.57 15.63 3.89
CA TYR A 49 -5.78 14.70 2.78
C TYR A 49 -7.27 14.42 2.57
N THR A 50 -7.68 14.33 1.32
CA THR A 50 -8.98 13.78 0.93
C THR A 50 -8.79 12.31 0.54
N CYS A 51 -9.39 11.40 1.30
CA CYS A 51 -9.24 9.96 1.09
C CYS A 51 -10.52 9.28 0.58
N THR A 52 -10.40 8.47 -0.47
CA THR A 52 -11.49 7.71 -1.09
C THR A 52 -11.16 6.22 -1.19
N MET A 53 -12.08 5.36 -0.75
CA MET A 53 -11.96 3.92 -0.95
C MET A 53 -12.25 3.58 -2.41
N LYS A 54 -11.32 2.90 -3.09
CA LYS A 54 -11.57 2.34 -4.44
C LYS A 54 -12.18 0.95 -4.36
N ASN A 55 -11.80 0.19 -3.34
CA ASN A 55 -12.34 -1.13 -3.00
C ASN A 55 -12.08 -1.41 -1.51
N GLU A 56 -12.48 -2.57 -1.00
CA GLU A 56 -12.35 -2.95 0.42
C GLU A 56 -10.89 -2.99 0.94
N LYS A 57 -9.89 -2.95 0.05
CA LYS A 57 -8.47 -3.13 0.40
C LYS A 57 -7.58 -2.03 -0.16
N ASN A 58 -8.12 -0.95 -0.69
CA ASN A 58 -7.34 0.11 -1.32
C ASN A 58 -8.01 1.48 -1.17
N MET A 59 -7.30 2.39 -0.52
CA MET A 59 -7.70 3.78 -0.29
C MET A 59 -6.75 4.71 -1.03
N TYR A 60 -7.27 5.70 -1.76
CA TYR A 60 -6.48 6.75 -2.40
C TYR A 60 -6.59 8.02 -1.59
N CYS A 61 -5.48 8.66 -1.30
CA CYS A 61 -5.42 9.89 -0.53
C CYS A 61 -4.69 10.96 -1.34
N LYS A 62 -5.34 12.13 -1.45
CA LYS A 62 -4.85 13.28 -2.21
C LYS A 62 -4.73 14.49 -1.30
N THR A 63 -3.72 15.33 -1.51
CA THR A 63 -3.56 16.60 -0.81
C THR A 63 -3.21 17.72 -1.79
N SER A 64 -3.52 18.96 -1.43
CA SER A 64 -3.05 20.16 -2.12
C SER A 64 -1.72 20.68 -1.55
N ALA A 65 -1.24 20.10 -0.44
CA ALA A 65 0.06 20.42 0.14
C ALA A 65 1.22 19.96 -0.75
N ILE A 66 2.45 20.29 -0.34
CA ILE A 66 3.66 19.85 -1.05
C ILE A 66 3.81 18.32 -1.03
N ASP A 67 3.25 17.65 -0.03
CA ASP A 67 3.35 16.22 0.21
C ASP A 67 2.74 15.37 -0.94
N PRO A 68 3.20 14.12 -1.12
CA PRO A 68 2.77 13.30 -2.24
C PRO A 68 1.33 12.78 -2.08
N ASN A 69 0.63 12.66 -3.20
CA ASN A 69 -0.57 11.83 -3.29
C ASN A 69 -0.18 10.35 -3.27
N PHE A 70 -0.95 9.51 -2.60
CA PHE A 70 -0.63 8.09 -2.48
C PHE A 70 -1.86 7.21 -2.36
N SER A 71 -1.65 5.91 -2.46
CA SER A 71 -2.60 4.87 -2.13
C SER A 71 -2.14 4.09 -0.90
N LEU A 72 -3.09 3.62 -0.10
CA LEU A 72 -2.89 2.79 1.09
C LEU A 72 -3.60 1.46 0.88
N LYS A 73 -2.84 0.36 0.88
CA LYS A 73 -3.34 -0.98 0.61
C LYS A 73 -2.91 -1.96 1.69
N LYS A 74 -3.84 -2.79 2.18
CA LYS A 74 -3.50 -3.92 3.05
C LYS A 74 -2.69 -4.96 2.27
N GLN A 75 -1.51 -5.32 2.77
CA GLN A 75 -0.61 -6.27 2.13
C GLN A 75 0.28 -6.98 3.14
N SER A 76 0.35 -8.31 3.04
CA SER A 76 1.28 -9.18 3.80
C SER A 76 1.30 -8.94 5.31
N GLY A 77 0.12 -8.85 5.95
CA GLY A 77 0.00 -8.64 7.39
C GLY A 77 0.29 -7.20 7.85
N GLY A 78 0.38 -6.26 6.92
CA GLY A 78 0.54 -4.83 7.18
C GLY A 78 -0.12 -3.99 6.12
N TYR A 79 0.39 -2.77 5.94
CA TYR A 79 -0.10 -1.81 4.97
C TYR A 79 1.05 -1.25 4.15
N LEU A 80 0.75 -1.02 2.87
CA LEU A 80 1.66 -0.46 1.89
C LEU A 80 1.15 0.92 1.49
N ILE A 81 2.00 1.93 1.64
CA ILE A 81 1.79 3.28 1.12
C ILE A 81 2.55 3.38 -0.20
N GLN A 82 1.86 3.71 -1.30
CA GLN A 82 2.47 3.82 -2.64
C GLN A 82 2.05 5.12 -3.33
N ALA A 83 3.03 5.86 -3.85
CA ALA A 83 2.82 6.95 -4.80
C ALA A 83 3.33 6.53 -6.18
N PHE A 84 2.60 6.92 -7.22
CA PHE A 84 2.96 6.69 -8.62
C PHE A 84 3.09 8.02 -9.35
N TYR A 85 4.12 8.16 -10.17
CA TYR A 85 4.36 9.31 -11.03
C TYR A 85 4.52 8.84 -12.46
N THR A 86 3.73 9.43 -13.35
CA THR A 86 3.68 8.98 -14.73
C THR A 86 5.00 9.28 -15.44
N GLY A 87 5.58 8.25 -16.05
CA GLY A 87 6.79 8.37 -16.85
C GLY A 87 6.57 9.23 -18.09
N SER A 88 7.52 10.13 -18.36
CA SER A 88 7.54 10.91 -19.59
C SER A 88 7.95 10.05 -20.79
N GLU A 89 7.80 10.58 -22.01
CA GLU A 89 8.32 9.87 -23.20
C GLU A 89 9.85 9.77 -23.17
N LYS A 90 10.53 10.67 -22.43
CA LYS A 90 11.97 10.58 -22.18
C LYS A 90 12.30 9.40 -21.28
N ALA A 91 11.53 9.18 -20.21
CA ALA A 91 11.69 8.02 -19.34
C ALA A 91 11.60 6.68 -20.10
N LYS A 92 10.70 6.60 -21.10
CA LYS A 92 10.58 5.42 -21.97
C LYS A 92 11.77 5.27 -22.93
N LYS A 93 12.17 6.35 -23.61
CA LYS A 93 13.26 6.32 -24.60
C LYS A 93 14.64 6.13 -23.97
N GLU A 94 14.86 6.71 -22.79
CA GLU A 94 16.14 6.74 -22.09
C GLU A 94 16.10 5.84 -20.85
N ARG A 95 15.54 4.63 -20.99
CA ARG A 95 15.25 3.71 -19.88
C ARG A 95 16.44 3.47 -18.95
N THR A 96 17.64 3.29 -19.51
CA THR A 96 18.86 3.09 -18.72
C THR A 96 19.21 4.30 -17.86
N ALA A 97 19.09 5.51 -18.41
CA ALA A 97 19.34 6.74 -17.66
C ALA A 97 18.27 6.97 -16.58
N PHE A 98 17.02 6.64 -16.89
CA PHE A 98 15.94 6.70 -15.91
C PHE A 98 16.14 5.70 -14.76
N LEU A 99 16.60 4.48 -15.04
CA LEU A 99 17.01 3.52 -14.00
C LEU A 99 18.16 4.04 -13.13
N ASN A 100 19.13 4.73 -13.72
CA ASN A 100 20.21 5.36 -12.95
C ASN A 100 19.67 6.47 -12.03
N PHE A 101 18.69 7.25 -12.48
CA PHE A 101 17.98 8.20 -11.63
C PHE A 101 17.26 7.48 -10.47
N VAL A 102 16.54 6.39 -10.73
CA VAL A 102 15.89 5.60 -9.67
C VAL A 102 16.89 5.07 -8.64
N ASN A 103 18.06 4.61 -9.09
CA ASN A 103 19.13 4.20 -8.20
C ASN A 103 19.62 5.37 -7.33
N LYS A 104 19.78 6.57 -7.89
CA LYS A 104 20.13 7.78 -7.13
C LYS A 104 19.06 8.19 -6.11
N CYS A 105 17.78 7.92 -6.37
CA CYS A 105 16.71 8.10 -5.39
C CYS A 105 16.90 7.14 -4.21
N ASN A 106 17.09 5.86 -4.50
CA ASN A 106 17.29 4.82 -3.48
C ASN A 106 18.54 5.03 -2.62
N THR A 107 19.61 5.67 -3.13
CA THR A 107 20.83 5.91 -2.32
C THR A 107 20.63 6.93 -1.20
N ILE A 108 19.61 7.78 -1.28
CA ILE A 108 19.35 8.82 -0.27
C ILE A 108 18.02 8.64 0.46
N ALA A 109 17.19 7.70 0.01
CA ALA A 109 15.96 7.34 0.69
C ALA A 109 16.29 6.68 2.04
N ILE A 110 15.48 6.98 3.06
CA ILE A 110 15.66 6.42 4.41
C ILE A 110 14.68 5.28 4.66
N ALA A 111 13.41 5.48 4.31
CA ALA A 111 12.34 4.55 4.58
C ALA A 111 11.72 3.98 3.29
N THR A 112 11.77 4.74 2.20
CA THR A 112 11.07 4.39 0.96
C THR A 112 11.98 3.65 -0.01
N ARG A 113 11.35 2.87 -0.88
CA ARG A 113 12.00 2.29 -2.06
C ARG A 113 11.37 2.82 -3.32
N TYR A 114 12.21 3.01 -4.34
CA TYR A 114 11.84 3.49 -5.66
C TYR A 114 12.10 2.41 -6.70
N TYR A 115 11.17 2.25 -7.63
CA TYR A 115 11.31 1.35 -8.77
C TYR A 115 10.50 1.86 -9.96
N ILE A 116 10.80 1.32 -11.15
CA ILE A 116 10.02 1.55 -12.36
C ILE A 116 9.02 0.41 -12.49
N ASP A 117 7.74 0.73 -12.66
CA ASP A 117 6.72 -0.29 -12.87
C ASP A 117 6.68 -0.77 -14.34
N LYS A 118 5.67 -1.59 -14.68
CA LYS A 118 5.51 -2.14 -16.02
C LYS A 118 5.20 -1.07 -17.09
N ASP A 119 4.60 0.04 -16.69
CA ASP A 119 4.13 1.11 -17.59
C ASP A 119 5.17 2.25 -17.71
N THR A 120 6.35 2.04 -17.11
CA THR A 120 7.45 3.01 -17.02
C THR A 120 7.14 4.18 -16.08
N ASP A 121 6.25 3.96 -15.11
CA ASP A 121 5.96 4.93 -14.07
C ASP A 121 6.93 4.76 -12.90
N LEU A 122 7.30 5.87 -12.27
CA LEU A 122 8.07 5.85 -11.04
C LEU A 122 7.13 5.51 -9.88
N ALA A 123 7.39 4.38 -9.24
CA ALA A 123 6.75 4.03 -7.99
C ALA A 123 7.66 4.40 -6.81
N MET A 124 7.04 4.93 -5.76
CA MET A 124 7.64 5.20 -4.46
C MET A 124 6.79 4.51 -3.40
N GLU A 125 7.38 3.68 -2.55
CA GLU A 125 6.60 2.98 -1.54
C GLU A 125 7.31 2.74 -0.22
N VAL A 126 6.50 2.57 0.82
CA VAL A 126 6.92 2.09 2.14
C VAL A 126 5.89 1.12 2.68
N TRP A 127 6.36 0.04 3.28
CA TRP A 127 5.53 -0.95 3.97
C TRP A 127 5.69 -0.81 5.49
N PHE A 128 4.61 -1.01 6.24
CA PHE A 128 4.65 -1.10 7.69
C PHE A 128 3.75 -2.23 8.18
N SER A 129 4.17 -2.89 9.26
CA SER A 129 3.50 -4.07 9.81
C SER A 129 2.30 -3.74 10.67
N GLY A 130 1.32 -4.65 10.72
CA GLY A 130 0.20 -4.59 11.66
C GLY A 130 -0.99 -3.79 11.17
N GLY A 131 -1.91 -3.48 12.10
CA GLY A 131 -3.09 -2.64 11.89
C GLY A 131 -2.78 -1.15 12.05
N TYR A 132 -3.82 -0.34 12.18
CA TYR A 132 -3.66 1.07 12.53
C TYR A 132 -3.10 1.21 13.95
N ASP A 133 -1.90 1.75 14.06
CA ASP A 133 -1.39 2.36 15.29
C ASP A 133 -1.03 3.83 14.99
N LYS A 134 -1.59 4.75 15.78
CA LYS A 134 -1.47 6.19 15.52
C LYS A 134 -0.01 6.64 15.44
N LYS A 135 0.84 6.13 16.33
CA LYS A 135 2.24 6.56 16.44
C LYS A 135 3.08 5.95 15.32
N ALA A 136 2.92 4.65 15.07
CA ALA A 136 3.60 3.95 13.99
C ALA A 136 3.24 4.56 12.64
N PHE A 137 1.95 4.78 12.37
CA PHE A 137 1.48 5.39 11.13
C PHE A 137 2.01 6.82 10.95
N ALA A 138 1.93 7.66 11.99
CA ALA A 138 2.46 9.02 11.92
C ALA A 138 3.97 9.03 11.60
N ASN A 139 4.74 8.13 12.20
CA ASN A 139 6.17 8.03 11.94
C ASN A 139 6.45 7.60 10.50
N VAL A 140 5.75 6.57 10.01
CA VAL A 140 5.92 6.08 8.63
C VAL A 140 5.51 7.14 7.61
N LEU A 141 4.37 7.79 7.80
CA LEU A 141 3.90 8.86 6.91
C LEU A 141 4.87 10.04 6.89
N LYS A 142 5.39 10.44 8.05
CA LYS A 142 6.40 11.50 8.14
C LYS A 142 7.65 11.14 7.34
N GLN A 143 8.15 9.91 7.44
CA GLN A 143 9.34 9.50 6.69
C GLN A 143 9.05 9.37 5.19
N PHE A 144 7.88 8.86 4.82
CA PHE A 144 7.41 8.83 3.44
C PHE A 144 7.43 10.24 2.82
N ASN A 145 6.78 11.21 3.48
CA ASN A 145 6.74 12.60 3.00
C ASN A 145 8.14 13.24 2.97
N SER A 146 8.97 12.97 3.99
CA SER A 146 10.33 13.49 4.08
C SER A 146 11.24 12.98 2.96
N ASP A 147 11.16 11.69 2.61
CA ASP A 147 11.94 11.13 1.50
C ASP A 147 11.49 11.69 0.15
N TYR A 148 10.18 11.85 -0.05
CA TYR A 148 9.66 12.52 -1.24
C TYR A 148 10.20 13.95 -1.38
N ILE A 149 10.12 14.76 -0.33
CA ILE A 149 10.63 16.15 -0.35
C ILE A 149 12.13 16.16 -0.62
N ARG A 150 12.90 15.31 0.07
CA ARG A 150 14.36 15.19 -0.09
C ARG A 150 14.74 14.90 -1.55
N ILE A 151 14.09 13.91 -2.16
CA ILE A 151 14.37 13.47 -3.54
C ILE A 151 13.93 14.52 -4.55
N LYS A 152 12.71 15.05 -4.40
CA LYS A 152 12.18 16.07 -5.31
C LYS A 152 13.00 17.36 -5.26
N THR A 153 13.50 17.75 -4.10
CA THR A 153 14.38 18.93 -3.97
C THR A 153 15.77 18.66 -4.55
N LYS A 154 16.40 17.53 -4.21
CA LYS A 154 17.78 17.24 -4.65
C LYS A 154 17.88 16.95 -6.15
N TYR A 155 16.91 16.24 -6.72
CA TYR A 155 16.90 15.82 -8.11
C TYR A 155 15.78 16.49 -8.90
N LYS A 156 15.50 17.77 -8.61
CA LYS A 156 14.40 18.53 -9.21
C LYS A 156 14.40 18.47 -10.75
N GLU A 157 15.58 18.61 -11.36
CA GLU A 157 15.74 18.58 -12.82
C GLU A 157 15.39 17.21 -13.40
N ASP A 158 15.95 16.13 -12.84
CA ASP A 158 15.63 14.76 -13.25
C ASP A 158 14.13 14.45 -13.05
N PHE A 159 13.55 14.93 -11.95
CA PHE A 159 12.13 14.76 -11.64
C PHE A 159 11.25 15.41 -12.71
N SER A 160 11.54 16.64 -13.11
CA SER A 160 10.82 17.34 -14.19
C SER A 160 11.10 16.79 -15.59
N TYR A 161 12.27 16.19 -15.82
CA TYR A 161 12.64 15.63 -17.12
C TYR A 161 11.99 14.27 -17.37
N TYR A 162 12.00 13.40 -16.36
CA TYR A 162 11.51 12.02 -16.48
C TYR A 162 10.04 11.83 -16.11
N LEU A 163 9.40 12.75 -15.38
CA LEU A 163 8.03 12.57 -14.88
C LEU A 163 7.08 13.65 -15.41
N LYS A 164 5.79 13.32 -15.50
CA LYS A 164 4.68 14.19 -15.92
C LYS A 164 3.76 14.51 -14.75
#